data_AF-A0A502XBY0-F1
#
_entry.id   AF-A0A502XBY0-F1
#
_cell.length_a   1.000
_cell.length_b   1.000
_cell.length_c   1.000
_cell.angle_alpha   90.00
_cell.angle_beta   90.00
_cell.angle_gamma   90.00
#
_symmetry.space_group_name_H-M   'P 1'
#
loop_
_entity.id
_entity.type
_entity.pdbx_description
1 polymer ?
#
loop_
_entity_poly.entity_id
_entity_poly.type
_entity_poly.pdbx_seq_one_letter_code
_entity_poly.pdbx_strand_id
1 'polypeptide(L)' 'MSIESTKRSEQTQETLVSEAQARRDFLKKAGRFAAVTPPAVTLLLGTSLNSKAIAKSGGTRPGNGWGDKNHIHVGPPGKA' A
#
# COMPACT_ATOMS: atom_id res chain seq x y z
N MET A 1 40.38 19.90 -40.46
CA MET A 1 38.97 19.62 -40.12
C MET A 1 38.74 18.23 -39.51
N SER A 2 39.73 17.33 -39.41
CA SER A 2 39.49 15.95 -38.94
C SER A 2 39.45 15.77 -37.41
N ILE A 3 40.13 16.62 -36.64
CA ILE A 3 40.24 16.49 -35.16
C ILE A 3 38.95 16.85 -34.41
N GLU A 4 38.10 17.68 -35.00
CA GLU A 4 36.84 18.14 -34.38
C GLU A 4 35.74 17.09 -34.49
N SER A 5 35.73 16.33 -35.58
CA SER A 5 34.82 15.20 -35.80
C SER A 5 35.05 14.08 -34.77
N THR A 6 36.31 13.78 -34.47
CA THR A 6 36.68 12.75 -33.48
C THR A 6 36.22 13.13 -32.08
N LYS A 7 36.49 14.36 -31.62
CA LYS A 7 36.03 14.84 -30.29
C LYS A 7 34.52 14.81 -30.12
N ARG A 8 33.77 15.20 -31.17
CA ARG A 8 32.29 15.18 -31.13
C ARG A 8 31.75 13.75 -31.04
N SER A 9 32.41 12.79 -31.70
CA SER A 9 32.00 11.38 -31.66
C SER A 9 32.22 10.76 -30.28
N GLU A 10 33.37 11.04 -29.65
CA GLU A 10 33.71 10.58 -28.29
C GLU A 10 32.75 11.16 -27.26
N GLN A 11 32.48 12.46 -27.31
CA GLN A 11 31.56 13.14 -26.39
C GLN A 11 30.13 12.58 -26.46
N THR A 12 29.67 12.21 -27.66
CA THR A 12 28.36 11.59 -27.86
C THR A 12 28.33 10.18 -27.27
N GLN A 13 29.39 9.38 -27.48
CA GLN A 13 29.49 8.04 -26.92
C GLN A 13 29.56 8.05 -25.38
N GLU A 14 30.34 8.95 -24.79
CA GLU A 14 30.43 9.11 -23.33
C GLU A 14 29.07 9.50 -22.71
N THR A 15 28.34 10.39 -23.37
CA THR A 15 27.00 10.81 -22.93
C THR A 15 26.01 9.63 -22.95
N LEU A 16 26.03 8.81 -24.01
CA LEU A 16 25.17 7.64 -24.13
C LEU A 16 25.50 6.57 -23.08
N VAL A 17 26.78 6.34 -22.81
CA VAL A 17 27.25 5.42 -21.76
C VAL A 17 26.81 5.90 -20.37
N SER A 18 26.96 7.21 -20.11
CA SER A 18 26.51 7.86 -18.87
C SER A 18 25.00 7.71 -18.66
N GLU A 19 24.20 7.96 -19.69
CA GLU A 19 22.74 7.85 -19.61
C GLU A 19 22.29 6.41 -19.36
N ALA A 20 22.89 5.43 -20.06
CA ALA A 20 22.60 4.02 -19.85
C ALA A 20 22.93 3.58 -18.41
N GLN A 21 24.00 4.11 -17.82
CA GLN A 21 24.36 3.87 -16.43
C GLN A 21 23.35 4.48 -15.46
N ALA A 22 22.94 5.73 -15.68
CA ALA A 22 21.93 6.40 -14.87
C ALA A 22 20.58 5.65 -14.87
N ARG A 23 20.14 5.16 -16.04
CA ARG A 23 18.94 4.32 -16.17
C ARG A 23 19.04 3.03 -15.36
N ARG A 24 20.17 2.32 -15.42
CA ARG A 24 20.40 1.09 -14.64
C ARG A 24 20.35 1.37 -13.14
N ASP A 25 20.98 2.43 -12.68
CA ASP A 25 21.04 2.76 -11.25
C ASP A 25 19.68 3.23 -10.72
N PHE A 26 18.89 3.93 -11.55
CA PHE A 26 17.49 4.20 -11.26
C PHE A 26 16.69 2.90 -11.12
N LEU A 27 16.78 1.97 -12.07
CA LEU A 27 16.05 0.71 -12.02
C LEU A 27 16.48 -0.18 -10.85
N LYS A 28 17.76 -0.19 -10.45
CA LYS A 28 18.21 -0.89 -9.24
C LYS A 28 17.54 -0.32 -7.99
N LYS A 29 17.41 1.00 -7.88
CA LYS A 29 16.75 1.67 -6.75
C LYS A 29 15.24 1.46 -6.78
N ALA A 30 14.59 1.71 -7.92
CA ALA A 30 13.15 1.56 -8.11
C ALA A 30 12.69 0.10 -8.00
N GLY A 31 13.48 -0.85 -8.51
CA GLY A 31 13.19 -2.28 -8.48
C GLY A 31 13.08 -2.83 -7.05
N ARG A 32 13.83 -2.28 -6.10
CA ARG A 32 13.69 -2.63 -4.68
C ARG A 32 12.28 -2.31 -4.16
N PHE A 33 11.72 -1.16 -4.54
CA PHE A 33 10.35 -0.81 -4.18
C PHE A 33 9.34 -1.67 -4.95
N ALA A 34 9.59 -1.97 -6.22
CA ALA A 34 8.71 -2.84 -7.00
C ALA A 34 8.53 -4.24 -6.37
N ALA A 35 9.57 -4.79 -5.73
CA ALA A 35 9.48 -6.07 -5.02
C ALA A 35 8.76 -5.99 -3.66
N VAL A 36 8.87 -4.87 -2.94
CA VAL A 36 8.36 -4.74 -1.56
C VAL A 36 6.96 -4.13 -1.51
N THR A 37 6.61 -3.24 -2.45
CA THR A 37 5.34 -2.52 -2.44
C THR A 37 4.14 -3.45 -2.60
N PRO A 38 4.08 -4.41 -3.55
CA PRO A 38 2.92 -5.29 -3.66
C PRO A 38 2.69 -6.13 -2.40
N PRO A 39 3.69 -6.81 -1.80
CA PRO A 39 3.51 -7.51 -0.52
C PRO A 39 3.09 -6.59 0.63
N ALA A 40 3.69 -5.40 0.75
CA ALA A 40 3.36 -4.45 1.82
C ALA A 40 1.91 -3.94 1.71
N VAL A 41 1.47 -3.58 0.50
CA VAL A 41 0.10 -3.17 0.22
C VAL A 41 -0.88 -4.33 0.43
N THR A 42 -0.51 -5.55 0.02
CA THR A 42 -1.33 -6.75 0.27
C THR A 42 -1.47 -7.03 1.77
N LEU A 43 -0.40 -6.91 2.56
CA LEU A 43 -0.50 -7.08 4.02
C LEU A 43 -1.35 -5.98 4.65
N LEU A 44 -1.15 -4.72 4.25
CA LEU A 44 -1.96 -3.59 4.73
C LEU A 44 -3.44 -3.79 4.39
N LEU A 45 -3.77 -4.09 3.14
CA LEU A 45 -5.15 -4.38 2.70
C LEU A 45 -5.71 -5.65 3.34
N GLY A 46 -4.88 -6.68 3.52
CA GLY A 46 -5.25 -7.91 4.23
C GLY A 46 -5.62 -7.63 5.67
N THR A 47 -4.89 -6.74 6.35
CA THR A 47 -5.31 -6.26 7.67
C THR A 47 -6.56 -5.40 7.59
N SER A 48 -6.75 -4.54 6.59
CA SER A 48 -7.98 -3.72 6.49
C SER A 48 -9.24 -4.55 6.15
N LEU A 49 -9.14 -5.54 5.28
CA LEU A 49 -10.27 -6.33 4.76
C LEU A 49 -10.56 -7.60 5.57
N ASN A 50 -9.55 -8.18 6.24
CA ASN A 50 -9.71 -9.33 7.14
C ASN A 50 -9.71 -8.92 8.63
N SER A 51 -9.56 -7.64 8.95
CA SER A 51 -9.74 -7.21 10.33
C SER A 51 -11.22 -7.24 10.69
N LYS A 52 -11.49 -7.94 11.79
CA LYS A 52 -12.65 -7.75 12.67
C LYS A 52 -12.61 -6.37 13.37
N ALA A 53 -12.04 -5.35 12.72
CA ALA A 53 -12.36 -3.94 12.88
C ALA A 53 -13.53 -3.58 11.96
N ILE A 54 -14.47 -4.50 11.77
CA ILE A 54 -15.87 -4.18 12.00
C ILE A 54 -15.89 -3.45 13.34
N ALA A 55 -15.71 -2.13 13.32
CA ALA A 55 -16.16 -1.31 14.40
C ALA A 55 -17.55 -1.82 14.75
N LYS A 56 -17.89 -1.82 16.03
CA LYS A 56 -19.30 -1.85 16.47
C LYS A 56 -20.12 -0.65 15.91
N SER A 57 -19.78 -0.11 14.75
CA SER A 57 -20.61 0.59 13.78
C SER A 57 -21.69 -0.32 13.15
N GLY A 58 -21.94 -1.48 13.74
CA GLY A 58 -23.17 -2.25 13.58
C GLY A 58 -23.54 -2.83 14.94
N GLY A 59 -23.42 -2.02 15.99
CA GLY A 59 -23.90 -2.40 17.31
C GLY A 59 -25.41 -2.40 17.30
N THR A 60 -26.04 -3.47 16.83
CA THR A 60 -27.25 -3.95 17.50
C THR A 60 -26.77 -4.29 18.90
N ARG A 61 -26.71 -3.28 19.78
CA ARG A 61 -26.68 -3.49 21.21
C ARG A 61 -28.11 -3.94 21.50
N PRO A 62 -28.38 -5.24 21.69
CA PRO A 62 -29.62 -5.62 22.32
C PRO A 62 -29.67 -4.87 23.64
N GLY A 63 -30.64 -3.96 23.76
CA GLY A 63 -30.73 -3.06 24.90
C GLY A 63 -30.94 -3.84 26.19
N ASN A 64 -30.88 -3.15 27.31
CA ASN A 64 -31.40 -3.68 28.56
C ASN A 64 -32.93 -3.53 28.51
N GLY A 65 -33.61 -4.43 27.78
CA GLY A 65 -35.05 -4.37 27.58
C GLY A 65 -35.84 -5.08 28.68
N TRP A 66 -37.06 -4.63 28.89
CA TRP A 66 -38.06 -5.30 29.71
C TRP A 66 -38.83 -6.31 28.85
N GLY A 67 -38.21 -7.47 28.60
CA GLY A 67 -38.90 -8.72 28.25
C GLY A 67 -39.84 -8.72 27.04
N ASP A 68 -39.67 -7.88 26.02
CA ASP A 68 -40.41 -8.05 24.77
C ASP A 68 -39.80 -9.19 23.93
N LYS A 69 -40.67 -10.03 23.34
CA LYS A 69 -40.25 -11.26 22.63
C LYS A 69 -39.80 -11.01 21.19
N ASN A 70 -39.83 -9.77 20.74
CA ASN A 70 -39.61 -9.43 19.33
C ASN A 70 -38.14 -9.30 18.96
N HIS A 71 -37.23 -9.33 19.94
CA HIS A 71 -35.80 -9.34 19.70
C HIS A 71 -35.03 -10.02 20.84
N ILE A 72 -33.80 -10.42 20.55
CA ILE A 72 -32.90 -11.07 21.52
C ILE A 72 -32.35 -10.00 22.46
N HIS A 73 -32.48 -10.21 23.76
CA HIS A 73 -31.84 -9.40 24.80
C HIS A 73 -30.58 -10.10 25.29
N VAL A 74 -29.44 -9.40 25.32
CA VAL A 74 -28.14 -9.97 25.73
C VAL A 74 -27.52 -9.19 26.90
N GLY A 75 -28.21 -8.14 27.38
CA GLY A 75 -27.85 -7.36 28.55
C GLY A 75 -28.67 -7.75 29.80
N PRO A 76 -28.16 -7.45 31.01
CA PRO A 76 -28.92 -7.67 32.24
C PRO A 76 -30.20 -6.81 32.28
N PRO A 77 -31.27 -7.28 32.94
CA PRO A 77 -32.52 -6.54 33.04
C PRO A 77 -32.29 -5.16 33.67
N GLY A 78 -32.91 -4.13 33.08
CA GLY A 78 -32.85 -2.78 33.63
C GLY A 78 -33.43 -2.76 35.04
N LYS A 79 -32.67 -2.24 36.01
CA LYS A 79 -33.14 -2.07 37.39
C LYS A 79 -34.19 -0.94 37.40
N ALA A 80 -35.33 -1.20 38.04
CA ALA A 80 -36.36 -0.21 38.33
C ALA A 80 -35.85 0.84 39.32
#